data_AF-A0A5D2ZL44-F1
#
_entry.id   AF-A0A5D2ZL44-F1
#
_cell.length_a   1.000
_cell.length_b   1.000
_cell.length_c   1.000
_cell.angle_alpha   90.00
_cell.angle_beta   90.00
_cell.angle_gamma   90.00
#
_symmetry.space_group_name_H-M   'P 1'
#
loop_
_entity.id
_entity.type
_entity.pdbx_description
1 polymer ?
#
loop_
_entity_poly.entity_id
_entity_poly.type
_entity_poly.pdbx_seq_one_letter_code
_entity_poly.pdbx_strand_id
1 'polypeptide(L)'
;MIPQGRPLNMCIGRTARLGERGESLLFLQPIEVDYLQDLEKHGVSLTEYPLLKIIDSFPLHSQMHRVKKFVSLESHPWVVSLQRELESYISAEPKIKKQAKDAFCSWVRAYTAHRGDLKQIFMVKKLHLGHVAKSFALREQPSLVGKTFQNQSKKRKRDMKQKQKGLFKKRKVASKT
;
A
#
# COMPACT_ATOMS: atom_id res chain seq x y z
N MET A 1 2.92 -33.13 7.38
CA MET A 1 3.81 -32.07 6.84
C MET A 1 2.94 -31.06 6.12
N ILE A 2 2.69 -29.89 6.72
CA ILE A 2 1.88 -28.84 6.11
C ILE A 2 2.83 -27.95 5.30
N PRO A 3 2.66 -27.81 3.97
CA PRO A 3 3.53 -26.98 3.18
C PRO A 3 3.32 -25.52 3.56
N GLN A 4 4.43 -24.85 3.86
CA GLN A 4 4.53 -23.41 4.10
C GLN A 4 4.08 -22.66 2.84
N GLY A 5 2.80 -22.29 2.78
CA GLY A 5 2.16 -21.71 1.60
C GLY A 5 1.74 -20.26 1.84
N ARG A 6 2.49 -19.35 1.19
CA ARG A 6 2.18 -17.98 0.72
C ARG A 6 1.16 -17.10 1.49
N PRO A 7 1.47 -15.80 1.71
CA PRO A 7 0.79 -14.93 2.67
C PRO A 7 -0.69 -14.59 2.41
N LEU A 8 -1.28 -14.93 1.26
CA LEU A 8 -2.64 -14.46 0.95
C LEU A 8 -3.75 -15.20 1.72
N ASN A 9 -3.57 -16.49 2.02
CA ASN A 9 -4.58 -17.29 2.71
C ASN A 9 -4.76 -16.86 4.19
N MET A 10 -3.79 -16.14 4.76
CA MET A 10 -3.80 -15.77 6.18
C MET A 10 -4.61 -14.49 6.49
N CYS A 11 -4.89 -13.65 5.50
CA CYS A 11 -5.63 -12.40 5.70
C CYS A 11 -7.16 -12.63 5.74
N ILE A 12 -7.66 -13.58 4.94
CA ILE A 12 -9.10 -13.88 4.83
C ILE A 12 -9.60 -14.65 6.06
N GLY A 13 -8.76 -15.48 6.70
CA GLY A 13 -9.09 -16.19 7.95
C GLY A 13 -9.25 -15.31 9.21
N ARG A 14 -9.33 -13.98 9.04
CA ARG A 14 -9.66 -13.04 10.13
C ARG A 14 -11.13 -12.70 10.16
N THR A 15 -11.80 -12.71 9.01
CA THR A 15 -13.27 -12.60 8.90
C THR A 15 -13.85 -14.03 8.97
N ALA A 16 -15.10 -14.20 9.42
CA ALA A 16 -15.75 -15.53 9.54
C ALA A 16 -15.13 -16.50 10.58
N ARG A 17 -14.76 -16.00 11.77
CA ARG A 17 -14.33 -16.86 12.90
C ARG A 17 -15.54 -17.45 13.61
N LEU A 18 -15.43 -18.70 14.08
CA LEU A 18 -16.48 -19.40 14.85
C LEU A 18 -17.77 -19.67 14.06
N GLY A 19 -17.69 -19.93 12.76
CA GLY A 19 -18.85 -20.34 11.94
C GLY A 19 -19.70 -19.19 11.40
N GLU A 20 -19.34 -17.95 11.71
CA GLU A 20 -19.99 -16.76 11.17
C GLU A 20 -19.64 -16.53 9.70
N ARG A 21 -20.53 -15.86 8.96
CA ARG A 21 -20.24 -15.44 7.57
C ARG A 21 -19.35 -14.20 7.57
N GLY A 22 -18.49 -14.11 6.56
CA GLY A 22 -17.53 -13.03 6.45
C GLY A 22 -17.21 -12.71 5.01
N GLU A 23 -17.11 -11.42 4.70
CA GLU A 23 -16.75 -10.93 3.39
C GLU A 23 -15.39 -10.22 3.46
N SER A 24 -14.62 -10.31 2.38
CA SER A 24 -13.35 -9.60 2.24
C SER A 24 -13.24 -9.02 0.84
N LEU A 25 -12.83 -7.76 0.75
CA LEU A 25 -12.61 -7.09 -0.53
C LEU A 25 -11.11 -7.04 -0.83
N LEU A 26 -10.78 -7.34 -2.09
CA LEU A 26 -9.43 -7.22 -2.63
C LEU A 26 -9.40 -6.06 -3.63
N PHE A 27 -8.53 -5.09 -3.38
CA PHE A 27 -8.28 -3.99 -4.30
C PHE A 27 -7.03 -4.31 -5.11
N LEU A 28 -7.15 -4.31 -6.43
CA LEU A 28 -6.03 -4.55 -7.36
C LEU A 28 -5.86 -3.35 -8.27
N GLN A 29 -4.60 -3.01 -8.57
CA GLN A 29 -4.28 -2.09 -9.65
C GLN A 29 -4.40 -2.77 -11.01
N PRO A 30 -4.63 -2.02 -12.11
CA PRO A 30 -4.71 -2.61 -13.45
C PRO A 30 -3.48 -3.43 -13.87
N ILE A 31 -2.30 -3.13 -13.32
CA ILE A 31 -1.06 -3.88 -13.58
C ILE A 31 -0.94 -5.18 -12.77
N GLU A 32 -1.79 -5.37 -11.75
CA GLU A 32 -1.78 -6.51 -10.84
C GLU A 32 -2.87 -7.53 -11.20
N VAL A 33 -3.58 -7.36 -12.31
CA VAL A 33 -4.70 -8.22 -12.73
C VAL A 33 -4.25 -9.68 -12.93
N ASP A 34 -3.00 -9.90 -13.36
CA ASP A 34 -2.39 -11.23 -13.47
C ASP A 34 -2.43 -12.01 -12.15
N TYR A 35 -2.53 -11.30 -11.01
CA TYR A 35 -2.68 -11.92 -9.70
C TYR A 35 -3.97 -12.75 -9.55
N LEU A 36 -5.02 -12.40 -10.28
CA LEU A 36 -6.27 -13.17 -10.29
C LEU A 36 -6.04 -14.60 -10.81
N GLN A 37 -5.20 -14.76 -11.83
CA GLN A 37 -4.88 -16.08 -12.39
C GLN A 37 -4.11 -16.94 -11.38
N ASP A 38 -3.19 -16.33 -10.62
CA ASP A 38 -2.49 -17.01 -9.53
C ASP A 38 -3.44 -17.40 -8.38
N LEU A 39 -4.44 -16.59 -8.08
CA LEU A 39 -5.45 -16.90 -7.08
C LEU A 39 -6.39 -18.03 -7.50
N GLU A 40 -6.80 -18.05 -8.77
CA GLU A 40 -7.64 -19.09 -9.33
C GLU A 40 -6.95 -20.45 -9.31
N LYS A 41 -5.63 -20.51 -9.61
CA LYS A 41 -4.81 -21.72 -9.44
C LYS A 41 -4.79 -22.24 -8.00
N HIS A 42 -4.99 -21.37 -7.03
CA HIS A 42 -5.07 -21.71 -5.62
C HIS A 42 -6.49 -21.98 -5.12
N GLY A 43 -7.47 -22.06 -6.03
CA GLY A 43 -8.85 -22.44 -5.72
C GLY A 43 -9.69 -21.30 -5.14
N VAL A 44 -9.29 -20.04 -5.34
CA VAL A 44 -10.04 -18.87 -4.89
C VAL A 44 -10.81 -18.27 -6.07
N SER A 45 -12.15 -18.32 -6.04
CA SER A 45 -12.99 -17.60 -7.00
C SER A 45 -13.32 -16.20 -6.48
N LEU A 46 -12.96 -15.16 -7.23
CA LEU A 46 -13.29 -13.77 -6.91
C LEU A 46 -14.46 -13.29 -7.77
N THR A 47 -15.37 -12.50 -7.17
CA THR A 47 -16.45 -11.83 -7.89
C THR A 47 -16.12 -10.36 -8.06
N GLU A 48 -16.30 -9.82 -9.26
CA GLU A 48 -16.08 -8.39 -9.51
C GLU A 48 -17.12 -7.55 -8.75
N TYR A 49 -16.64 -6.49 -8.10
CA TYR A 49 -17.48 -5.59 -7.33
C TYR A 49 -17.78 -4.32 -8.14
N PRO A 50 -19.05 -3.96 -8.39
CA PRO A 50 -19.43 -2.86 -9.29
C PRO A 50 -19.25 -1.49 -8.62
N LEU A 51 -17.99 -1.07 -8.45
CA LEU A 51 -17.61 0.12 -7.69
C LEU A 51 -18.26 1.42 -8.20
N LEU A 52 -18.41 1.55 -9.53
CA LEU A 52 -19.05 2.73 -10.15
C LEU A 52 -20.49 2.91 -9.67
N LYS A 53 -21.27 1.84 -9.60
CA LYS A 53 -22.68 1.90 -9.17
C LYS A 53 -22.83 2.40 -7.72
N ILE A 54 -21.84 2.09 -6.89
CA ILE A 54 -21.81 2.49 -5.48
C ILE A 54 -21.39 3.95 -5.37
N ILE A 55 -20.45 4.38 -6.19
CA ILE A 55 -20.00 5.77 -6.13
C ILE A 55 -21.07 6.72 -6.66
N ASP A 56 -21.80 6.28 -7.68
CA ASP A 56 -22.98 6.99 -8.20
C ASP A 56 -24.11 7.09 -7.15
N SER A 57 -24.14 6.22 -6.13
CA SER A 57 -25.17 6.25 -5.09
C SER A 57 -24.85 7.20 -3.93
N PHE A 58 -23.61 7.69 -3.81
CA PHE A 58 -23.26 8.64 -2.75
C PHE A 58 -23.84 10.04 -3.06
N PRO A 59 -24.59 10.65 -2.13
CA PRO A 59 -25.13 11.98 -2.32
C PRO A 59 -24.00 13.02 -2.29
N LEU A 60 -23.85 13.77 -3.38
CA LEU A 60 -23.03 14.98 -3.39
C LEU A 60 -23.80 16.11 -2.69
N HIS A 61 -23.24 16.62 -1.59
CA HIS A 61 -23.80 17.64 -0.69
C HIS A 61 -24.21 18.98 -1.37
N SER A 62 -24.08 19.16 -2.69
CA SER A 62 -24.51 20.39 -3.37
C SER A 62 -25.11 20.23 -4.79
N GLN A 63 -25.33 19.02 -5.28
CA GLN A 63 -25.86 18.82 -6.63
C GLN A 63 -26.95 17.73 -6.61
N MET A 64 -28.14 18.10 -6.16
CA MET A 64 -29.33 17.44 -6.67
C MET A 64 -29.48 17.79 -8.16
N HIS A 65 -29.77 16.77 -8.98
CA HIS A 65 -30.21 16.87 -10.38
C HIS A 65 -29.15 17.24 -11.44
N ARG A 66 -28.26 16.28 -11.76
CA ARG A 66 -27.92 15.88 -13.15
C ARG A 66 -26.88 14.76 -13.10
N VAL A 67 -27.34 13.54 -12.96
CA VAL A 67 -26.49 12.35 -13.12
C VAL A 67 -26.19 12.20 -14.61
N LYS A 68 -25.18 12.94 -15.09
CA LYS A 68 -24.51 12.54 -16.34
C LYS A 68 -23.82 11.23 -16.03
N LYS A 69 -24.05 10.18 -16.83
CA LYS A 69 -23.31 8.92 -16.73
C LYS A 69 -21.81 9.24 -16.73
N PHE A 70 -21.15 9.12 -15.59
CA PHE A 70 -19.72 9.35 -15.50
C PHE A 70 -19.01 8.14 -16.08
N VAL A 71 -18.12 8.39 -17.03
CA VAL A 71 -17.43 7.33 -17.79
C VAL A 71 -16.22 6.77 -17.03
N SER A 72 -15.71 7.51 -16.03
CA SER A 72 -14.51 7.11 -15.27
C SER A 72 -14.60 7.46 -13.79
N LEU A 73 -14.17 6.51 -12.95
CA LEU A 73 -14.06 6.61 -11.49
C LEU A 73 -13.27 7.84 -11.03
N GLU A 74 -12.13 8.10 -11.67
CA GLU A 74 -11.19 9.17 -11.29
C GLU A 74 -11.76 10.57 -11.54
N SER A 75 -12.73 10.70 -12.45
CA SER A 75 -13.37 11.97 -12.80
C SER A 75 -14.66 12.22 -12.02
N HIS A 76 -15.08 11.28 -11.17
CA HIS A 76 -16.32 11.41 -10.41
C HIS A 76 -16.22 12.59 -9.42
N PRO A 77 -17.19 13.52 -9.38
CA PRO A 77 -17.09 14.74 -8.56
C PRO A 77 -16.90 14.48 -7.08
N TRP A 78 -17.47 13.39 -6.56
CA TRP A 78 -17.29 12.98 -5.16
C TRP A 78 -15.85 12.54 -4.89
N VAL A 79 -15.25 11.75 -5.79
CA VAL A 79 -13.86 11.27 -5.66
C VAL A 79 -12.90 12.46 -5.75
N VAL A 80 -13.12 13.37 -6.70
CA VAL A 80 -12.29 14.58 -6.85
C VAL A 80 -12.40 15.49 -5.63
N SER A 81 -13.61 15.70 -5.11
CA SER A 81 -13.83 16.51 -3.90
C SER A 81 -13.12 15.92 -2.68
N LEU A 82 -13.30 14.62 -2.45
CA LEU A 82 -12.66 13.90 -1.35
C LEU A 82 -11.13 13.96 -1.46
N GLN A 83 -10.59 13.70 -2.65
CA GLN A 83 -9.16 13.79 -2.90
C GLN A 83 -8.61 15.19 -2.58
N ARG A 84 -9.32 16.24 -3.02
CA ARG A 84 -8.93 17.64 -2.76
C ARG A 84 -8.91 17.97 -1.27
N GLU A 85 -9.91 17.50 -0.53
CA GLU A 85 -10.04 17.72 0.91
C GLU A 85 -8.91 17.02 1.68
N LEU A 86 -8.64 15.75 1.37
CA LEU A 86 -7.53 14.99 1.97
C LEU A 86 -6.18 15.65 1.69
N GLU A 87 -5.91 16.05 0.45
CA GLU A 87 -4.68 16.75 0.10
C GLU A 87 -4.52 18.08 0.82
N SER A 88 -5.62 18.83 0.99
CA SER A 88 -5.63 20.08 1.73
C SER A 88 -5.30 19.85 3.20
N TYR A 89 -5.95 18.86 3.83
CA TYR A 89 -5.75 18.50 5.23
C TYR A 89 -4.30 18.05 5.50
N ILE A 90 -3.76 17.15 4.68
CA ILE A 90 -2.38 16.68 4.83
C ILE A 90 -1.38 17.81 4.57
N SER A 91 -1.68 18.73 3.66
CA SER A 91 -0.80 19.87 3.38
C SER A 91 -0.77 20.89 4.53
N ALA A 92 -1.90 21.07 5.24
CA ALA A 92 -1.99 21.97 6.38
C ALA A 92 -1.20 21.46 7.59
N GLU A 93 -1.24 20.15 7.87
CA GLU A 93 -0.62 19.56 9.06
C GLU A 93 0.74 18.90 8.78
N PRO A 94 1.87 19.48 9.21
CA PRO A 94 3.21 18.97 8.88
C PRO A 94 3.49 17.59 9.48
N LYS A 95 2.89 17.28 10.65
CA LYS A 95 3.01 15.97 11.30
C LYS A 95 2.36 14.86 10.47
N ILE A 96 1.14 15.10 9.99
CA ILE A 96 0.39 14.16 9.15
C ILE A 96 1.08 14.02 7.78
N LYS A 97 1.56 15.13 7.21
CA LYS A 97 2.38 15.10 5.99
C LYS A 97 3.61 14.20 6.11
N LYS A 98 4.31 14.26 7.23
CA LYS A 98 5.46 13.38 7.50
C LYS A 98 5.03 11.91 7.58
N GLN A 99 3.93 11.61 8.29
CA GLN A 99 3.39 10.25 8.39
C GLN A 99 2.97 9.70 7.02
N ALA A 100 2.33 10.52 6.17
CA ALA A 100 1.96 10.14 4.81
C ALA A 100 3.19 9.80 3.96
N LYS A 101 4.28 10.58 4.05
CA LYS A 101 5.56 10.28 3.38
C LYS A 101 6.18 8.97 3.87
N ASP A 102 6.19 8.74 5.18
CA ASP A 102 6.73 7.53 5.78
C ASP A 102 5.89 6.29 5.37
N ALA A 103 4.56 6.42 5.33
CA ALA A 103 3.63 5.37 4.88
C ALA A 103 3.83 5.02 3.41
N PHE A 104 3.89 6.01 2.52
CA PHE A 104 4.16 5.83 1.10
C PHE A 104 5.41 4.99 0.85
N CYS A 105 6.47 5.21 1.62
CA CYS A 105 7.70 4.44 1.41
C CYS A 105 7.81 3.15 2.18
N SER A 106 7.07 2.99 3.27
CA SER A 106 6.81 1.65 3.79
C SER A 106 6.12 0.81 2.72
N TRP A 107 5.11 1.38 2.04
CA TRP A 107 4.39 0.73 0.95
C TRP A 107 5.30 0.39 -0.23
N VAL A 108 6.12 1.34 -0.73
CA VAL A 108 7.05 1.07 -1.84
C VAL A 108 8.04 -0.05 -1.47
N ARG A 109 8.54 -0.07 -0.23
CA ARG A 109 9.43 -1.14 0.25
C ARG A 109 8.71 -2.48 0.28
N ALA A 110 7.50 -2.53 0.82
CA ALA A 110 6.69 -3.75 0.85
C ALA A 110 6.42 -4.26 -0.59
N TYR A 111 6.10 -3.36 -1.50
CA TYR A 111 5.88 -3.68 -2.92
C TYR A 111 7.13 -4.29 -3.56
N THR A 112 8.32 -3.76 -3.27
CA THR A 112 9.60 -4.33 -3.79
C THR A 112 10.01 -5.67 -3.16
N ALA A 113 9.39 -6.06 -2.05
CA ALA A 113 9.84 -7.21 -1.25
C ALA A 113 9.31 -8.56 -1.75
N HIS A 114 8.42 -8.58 -2.74
CA HIS A 114 7.85 -9.80 -3.33
C HIS A 114 8.96 -10.70 -3.92
N ARG A 115 8.81 -12.02 -3.71
CA ARG A 115 9.76 -13.06 -4.17
C ARG A 115 9.05 -14.09 -5.06
N GLY A 116 9.84 -14.82 -5.85
CA GLY A 116 9.32 -15.88 -6.73
C GLY A 116 8.38 -15.35 -7.81
N ASP A 117 7.34 -16.11 -8.11
CA ASP A 117 6.37 -15.84 -9.18
C ASP A 117 5.67 -14.49 -9.00
N LEU A 118 5.39 -14.10 -7.75
CA LEU A 118 4.76 -12.81 -7.40
C LEU A 118 5.61 -11.59 -7.80
N LYS A 119 6.93 -11.74 -7.93
CA LYS A 119 7.80 -10.63 -8.34
C LYS A 119 7.53 -10.18 -9.78
N GLN A 120 7.09 -11.10 -10.64
CA GLN A 120 6.78 -10.80 -12.03
C GLN A 120 5.47 -10.00 -12.17
N ILE A 121 4.55 -10.23 -11.23
CA ILE A 121 3.26 -9.54 -11.13
C ILE A 121 3.48 -8.15 -10.49
N PHE A 122 4.07 -8.11 -9.29
CA PHE A 122 4.29 -6.88 -8.53
C PHE A 122 5.61 -6.18 -8.91
N MET A 123 5.72 -5.78 -10.18
CA MET A 123 6.90 -5.07 -10.68
C MET A 123 6.82 -3.55 -10.45
N VAL A 124 7.72 -3.04 -9.62
CA VAL A 124 7.86 -1.59 -9.34
C VAL A 124 8.14 -0.77 -10.60
N LYS A 125 8.82 -1.35 -11.60
CA LYS A 125 9.13 -0.65 -12.86
C LYS A 125 7.88 -0.36 -13.70
N LYS A 126 6.85 -1.20 -13.60
CA LYS A 126 5.56 -0.99 -14.27
C LYS A 126 4.66 -0.01 -13.50
N LEU A 127 5.05 0.34 -12.28
CA LEU A 127 4.23 1.12 -11.37
C LEU A 127 4.47 2.62 -11.54
N HIS A 128 3.40 3.38 -11.75
CA HIS A 128 3.45 4.83 -11.75
C HIS A 128 3.48 5.37 -10.31
N LEU A 129 4.70 5.59 -9.78
CA LEU A 129 4.91 6.09 -8.41
C LEU A 129 4.18 7.42 -8.12
N GLY A 130 3.89 8.22 -9.15
CA GLY A 130 3.10 9.44 -9.01
C GLY A 130 1.65 9.16 -8.61
N HIS A 131 1.01 8.14 -9.20
CA HIS A 131 -0.36 7.76 -8.84
C HIS A 131 -0.42 7.20 -7.42
N VAL A 132 0.55 6.37 -7.06
CA VAL A 132 0.64 5.85 -5.70
C VAL A 132 0.83 6.97 -4.69
N ALA A 133 1.71 7.95 -4.97
CA ALA A 133 1.88 9.11 -4.09
C ALA A 133 0.57 9.91 -3.93
N LYS A 134 -0.21 10.05 -5.01
CA LYS A 134 -1.54 10.68 -4.98
C LYS A 134 -2.52 9.92 -4.08
N SER A 135 -2.48 8.59 -4.03
CA SER A 135 -3.30 7.77 -3.10
C SER A 135 -2.96 8.01 -1.62
N PHE A 136 -1.74 8.49 -1.30
CA PHE A 136 -1.38 8.97 0.03
C PHE A 136 -1.63 10.49 0.21
N ALA A 137 -2.36 11.11 -0.72
CA ALA A 137 -2.65 12.54 -0.78
C ALA A 137 -1.38 13.43 -0.71
N LEU A 138 -0.27 12.93 -1.26
CA LEU A 138 0.98 13.67 -1.41
C LEU A 138 1.02 14.38 -2.77
N ARG A 139 1.20 15.71 -2.75
CA ARG A 139 1.41 16.52 -3.96
C ARG A 139 2.85 16.56 -4.46
N GLU A 140 3.79 16.06 -3.66
CA GLU A 140 5.23 16.13 -3.99
C GLU A 140 5.63 15.05 -4.99
N GLN A 141 6.56 15.40 -5.88
CA GLN A 141 7.07 14.47 -6.87
C GLN A 141 7.77 13.27 -6.19
N PRO A 142 7.47 12.02 -6.58
CA PRO A 142 7.96 10.81 -5.89
C PRO A 142 9.50 10.68 -5.87
N SER A 143 10.21 11.33 -6.79
CA SER A 143 11.68 11.42 -6.83
C SER A 143 12.27 12.08 -5.58
N LEU A 144 11.58 13.09 -5.03
CA LEU A 144 11.98 13.80 -3.80
C LEU A 144 11.74 12.92 -2.57
N VAL A 145 10.65 12.15 -2.60
CA VAL A 145 10.30 11.23 -1.53
C VAL A 145 11.35 10.11 -1.49
N GLY A 146 11.61 9.41 -2.60
CA GLY A 146 12.58 8.31 -2.69
C GLY A 146 14.01 8.62 -2.21
N LYS A 147 14.53 9.84 -2.46
CA LYS A 147 15.88 10.27 -2.02
C LYS A 147 16.04 10.25 -0.49
N THR A 148 14.99 10.62 0.25
CA THR A 148 15.04 10.59 1.73
C THR A 148 15.16 9.16 2.27
N PHE A 149 14.65 8.15 1.57
CA PHE A 149 14.70 6.74 1.97
C PHE A 149 16.05 6.08 1.75
N GLN A 150 16.80 6.47 0.71
CA GLN A 150 18.19 6.04 0.55
C GLN A 150 19.06 6.57 1.69
N ASN A 151 18.84 7.81 2.13
CA ASN A 151 19.59 8.39 3.24
C ASN A 151 19.24 7.75 4.57
N GLN A 152 17.96 7.46 4.85
CA GLN A 152 17.55 6.77 6.08
C GLN A 152 18.02 5.30 6.12
N SER A 153 17.97 4.57 5.01
CA SER A 153 18.46 3.18 4.95
C SER A 153 19.98 3.10 5.10
N LYS A 154 20.73 4.06 4.53
CA LYS A 154 22.17 4.23 4.78
C LYS A 154 22.46 4.55 6.25
N LYS A 155 21.68 5.43 6.89
CA LYS A 155 21.80 5.75 8.33
C LYS A 155 21.53 4.53 9.21
N ARG A 156 20.41 3.82 8.99
CA ARG A 156 20.09 2.57 9.72
C ARG A 156 21.14 1.47 9.55
N LYS A 157 21.71 1.31 8.34
CA LYS A 157 22.83 0.37 8.09
C LYS A 157 24.11 0.79 8.83
N ARG A 158 24.40 2.09 8.94
CA ARG A 158 25.53 2.62 9.73
C ARG A 158 25.32 2.37 11.22
N ASP A 159 24.13 2.66 11.75
CA ASP A 159 23.81 2.47 13.17
C ASP A 159 23.84 0.98 13.58
N MET A 160 23.35 0.08 12.72
CA MET A 160 23.46 -1.38 12.90
C MET A 160 24.93 -1.85 12.95
N LYS A 161 25.78 -1.37 12.03
CA LYS A 161 27.22 -1.70 12.02
C LYS A 161 27.92 -1.15 13.27
N GLN A 162 27.52 0.02 13.77
CA GLN A 162 28.12 0.64 14.96
C GLN A 162 27.70 -0.10 16.25
N LYS A 163 26.44 -0.53 16.36
CA LYS A 163 25.97 -1.39 17.46
C LYS A 163 26.66 -2.76 17.48
N GLN A 164 26.82 -3.41 16.33
CA GLN A 164 27.58 -4.67 16.25
C GLN A 164 29.03 -4.49 16.72
N LYS A 165 29.74 -3.46 16.23
CA LYS A 165 31.11 -3.16 16.70
C LYS A 165 31.19 -2.89 18.21
N GLY A 166 30.19 -2.21 18.78
CA GLY A 166 30.10 -1.97 20.23
C GLY A 166 29.93 -3.26 21.05
N LEU A 167 29.09 -4.20 20.59
CA LEU A 167 28.92 -5.51 21.22
C LEU A 167 30.20 -6.37 21.16
N PHE A 168 30.90 -6.37 20.02
CA PHE A 168 32.18 -7.09 19.87
C PHE A 168 33.27 -6.53 20.80
N LYS A 169 33.29 -5.21 21.04
CA LYS A 169 34.26 -4.57 21.93
C LYS A 169 33.97 -4.88 23.42
N LYS A 170 32.70 -4.91 23.84
CA LYS A 170 32.30 -5.33 25.20
C LYS A 170 32.63 -6.80 25.48
N ARG A 171 32.40 -7.71 24.53
CA ARG A 171 32.73 -9.14 24.68
C ARG A 171 34.23 -9.39 24.87
N LYS A 172 35.11 -8.62 24.21
CA LYS A 172 36.57 -8.74 24.38
C LYS A 172 37.10 -8.21 25.72
N VAL A 173 36.37 -7.29 26.36
CA VAL A 173 36.75 -6.74 27.68
C VAL A 173 36.33 -7.70 28.79
N ALA A 174 35.15 -8.33 28.68
CA ALA A 174 34.67 -9.32 29.64
C ALA A 174 35.47 -10.63 29.66
N SER A 175 36.20 -10.97 28.59
CA SER A 175 37.05 -12.18 28.51
C SER A 175 38.48 -11.97 28.99
N LYS A 176 38.81 -10.80 29.55
CA LYS A 176 40.15 -10.40 29.99
C LYS A 176 40.25 -10.11 31.51
N THR A 177 39.25 -10.52 32.27
CA THR A 177 39.23 -10.47 33.74
C THR A 177 39.02 -11.89 34.23
#